data_AF-A0A953ENQ8-F1
#
_entry.id   AF-A0A953ENQ8-F1
#
_cell.length_a   1.000
_cell.length_b   1.000
_cell.length_c   1.000
_cell.angle_alpha   90.00
_cell.angle_beta   90.00
_cell.angle_gamma   90.00
#
_symmetry.space_group_name_H-M   'P 1'
#
loop_
_entity.id
_entity.type
_entity.pdbx_description
1 polymer ?
#
loop_
_entity_poly.entity_id
_entity_poly.type
_entity_poly.pdbx_seq_one_letter_code
_entity_poly.pdbx_strand_id
1 'polypeptide(L)'
;MSTEDSLTAEEGKLAYTIIESLLDGHEKLSDLLVVMAHAIDEDTLKALAGTMQWEAYLDSKRDLEQTKARIDELVTRLKAHENA
;
A
#
# COMPACT_ATOMS: atom_id res chain seq x y z
N MET A 1 8.02 36.37 0.90
CA MET A 1 8.84 35.21 1.30
C MET A 1 7.88 34.14 1.76
N SER A 2 7.52 33.22 0.88
CA SER A 2 6.75 32.05 1.28
C SER A 2 7.75 31.13 1.94
N THR A 3 7.65 30.98 3.26
CA THR A 3 8.36 29.93 4.00
C THR A 3 7.95 28.61 3.38
N GLU A 4 8.90 27.93 2.75
CA GLU A 4 8.73 26.55 2.29
C GLU A 4 8.26 25.71 3.48
N ASP A 5 7.04 25.16 3.40
CA ASP A 5 6.53 24.10 4.28
C ASP A 5 7.40 22.84 4.07
N SER A 6 8.61 22.89 4.61
CA SER A 6 9.54 21.77 4.62
C SER A 6 9.21 20.92 5.84
N LEU A 7 8.79 19.68 5.59
CA LEU A 7 8.57 18.67 6.62
C LEU A 7 9.81 18.57 7.51
N THR A 8 9.61 18.61 8.82
CA THR A 8 10.69 18.36 9.78
C THR A 8 11.15 16.89 9.69
N ALA A 9 12.37 16.61 10.14
CA ALA A 9 12.91 15.24 10.13
C ALA A 9 12.04 14.26 10.94
N GLU A 10 11.48 14.71 12.06
CA GLU A 10 10.57 13.87 12.87
C GLU A 10 9.25 13.58 12.14
N GLU A 11 8.66 14.58 11.46
CA GLU A 11 7.45 14.38 10.65
C GLU A 11 7.70 13.45 9.46
N GLY A 12 8.87 13.56 8.82
CA GLY A 12 9.29 12.65 7.76
C GLY A 12 9.43 11.19 8.24
N LYS A 13 10.04 10.99 9.41
CA LYS A 13 10.19 9.65 10.01
C LYS A 13 8.86 9.05 10.46
N LEU A 14 7.96 9.88 11.01
CA LEU A 14 6.61 9.46 11.37
C LEU A 14 5.81 9.07 10.13
N ALA A 15 5.85 9.89 9.08
CA ALA A 15 5.18 9.60 7.81
C ALA A 15 5.67 8.28 7.21
N TYR A 16 6.99 8.05 7.19
CA TYR A 16 7.56 6.77 6.74
C TYR A 16 7.02 5.58 7.53
N THR A 17 7.02 5.66 8.87
CA THR A 17 6.60 4.55 9.74
C THR A 17 5.12 4.23 9.55
N ILE A 18 4.27 5.26 9.42
CA ILE A 18 2.84 5.10 9.14
C ILE A 18 2.65 4.39 7.80
N ILE A 19 3.35 4.86 6.77
CA ILE A 19 3.25 4.31 5.43
C ILE A 19 3.71 2.85 5.40
N GLU A 20 4.85 2.53 6.01
CA GLU A 20 5.40 1.17 6.09
C GLU A 20 4.42 0.23 6.81
N SER A 21 3.81 0.68 7.90
CA SER A 21 2.80 -0.10 8.64
C SER A 21 1.53 -0.36 7.80
N LEU A 22 1.10 0.61 7.01
CA LEU A 22 -0.06 0.46 6.11
C LEU A 22 0.24 -0.52 4.97
N LEU A 23 1.43 -0.46 4.39
CA LEU A 23 1.86 -1.38 3.33
C LEU A 23 1.96 -2.82 3.85
N ASP A 24 2.60 -3.03 5.00
CA ASP A 24 2.68 -4.35 5.65
C ASP A 24 1.29 -4.91 6.00
N GLY A 25 0.40 -4.07 6.53
CA GLY A 25 -0.99 -4.45 6.78
C GLY A 25 -1.73 -4.90 5.53
N HIS A 26 -1.50 -4.22 4.40
CA HIS A 26 -2.11 -4.61 3.13
C HIS A 26 -1.52 -5.92 2.56
N GLU A 27 -0.21 -6.14 2.66
CA GLU A 27 0.40 -7.39 2.23
C GLU A 27 -0.21 -8.58 2.97
N LYS A 28 -0.33 -8.49 4.30
CA LYS A 28 -0.99 -9.51 5.13
C LYS A 28 -2.45 -9.75 4.75
N LEU A 29 -3.18 -8.69 4.38
CA LEU A 29 -4.56 -8.82 3.90
C LEU A 29 -4.62 -9.54 2.54
N SER A 30 -3.68 -9.25 1.63
CA SER A 30 -3.60 -9.94 0.33
C SER A 30 -3.30 -11.43 0.52
N ASP A 31 -2.36 -11.77 1.41
CA ASP A 31 -2.04 -13.16 1.75
C ASP A 31 -3.26 -13.89 2.33
N LEU A 32 -3.99 -13.25 3.24
CA LEU A 32 -5.22 -13.81 3.80
C LEU A 32 -6.28 -14.09 2.71
N LEU A 33 -6.43 -13.17 1.74
CA LEU A 33 -7.36 -13.37 0.63
C LEU A 33 -6.98 -14.56 -0.24
N VAL A 34 -5.69 -14.82 -0.45
CA VAL A 34 -5.22 -16.03 -1.15
C VAL A 34 -5.61 -17.29 -0.36
N VAL A 35 -5.46 -17.28 0.96
CA VAL A 35 -5.89 -18.41 1.81
C VAL A 35 -7.41 -18.59 1.74
N MET A 36 -8.18 -17.50 1.79
CA MET A 36 -9.63 -17.54 1.65
C MET A 36 -10.06 -18.10 0.30
N ALA A 37 -9.40 -17.73 -0.80
CA ALA A 37 -9.70 -18.24 -2.13
C ALA A 37 -9.52 -19.76 -2.25
N HIS A 38 -8.59 -20.34 -1.48
CA HIS A 38 -8.43 -21.80 -1.41
C HIS A 38 -9.45 -22.49 -0.48
N ALA A 39 -10.05 -21.76 0.46
CA ALA A 39 -11.01 -22.29 1.43
C ALA A 39 -12.47 -22.18 0.95
N ILE A 40 -12.77 -21.22 0.07
CA ILE A 40 -14.08 -21.01 -0.55
C ILE A 40 -14.27 -22.04 -1.67
N ASP A 41 -15.48 -22.59 -1.79
CA ASP A 41 -15.80 -23.51 -2.90
C ASP A 41 -15.75 -22.79 -4.27
N GLU A 42 -15.50 -23.57 -5.32
CA GLU A 42 -15.24 -23.02 -6.66
C GLU A 42 -16.41 -22.19 -7.22
N ASP A 43 -17.65 -22.58 -6.95
CA ASP A 43 -18.84 -21.89 -7.47
C ASP A 43 -19.05 -20.56 -6.76
N THR A 44 -18.88 -20.53 -5.44
CA THR A 44 -18.90 -19.28 -4.66
C THR A 44 -17.77 -18.33 -5.08
N LEU A 45 -16.56 -18.86 -5.34
CA LEU A 45 -15.44 -18.04 -5.83
C LEU A 45 -15.74 -17.43 -7.21
N LYS A 46 -16.30 -18.21 -8.14
CA LYS A 46 -16.72 -17.72 -9.46
C LYS A 46 -17.79 -16.64 -9.35
N ALA A 47 -18.79 -16.83 -8.49
CA ALA A 47 -19.83 -15.84 -8.27
C ALA A 47 -19.25 -14.54 -7.71
N LEU A 48 -18.33 -14.63 -6.74
CA LEU A 48 -17.63 -13.48 -6.16
C LEU A 48 -16.80 -12.75 -7.21
N ALA A 49 -16.03 -13.48 -8.03
CA ALA A 49 -15.18 -12.92 -9.07
C ALA A 49 -15.97 -12.17 -10.16
N GLY A 50 -17.27 -12.47 -10.33
CA GLY A 50 -18.16 -11.77 -11.24
C GLY A 50 -18.78 -10.48 -10.69
N THR A 51 -18.49 -10.10 -9.45
CA THR A 51 -19.07 -8.92 -8.81
C THR A 51 -18.28 -7.64 -9.10
N MET A 52 -18.95 -6.49 -9.07
CA MET A 52 -18.26 -5.19 -9.18
C MET A 52 -17.30 -4.94 -8.02
N GLN A 53 -17.56 -5.54 -6.86
CA GLN A 53 -16.71 -5.46 -5.68
C GLN A 53 -15.36 -6.15 -5.92
N TRP A 54 -15.35 -7.25 -6.68
CA TRP A 54 -14.12 -7.94 -7.04
C TRP A 54 -13.25 -7.09 -7.97
N GLU A 55 -13.83 -6.50 -9.01
CA GLU A 55 -13.13 -5.57 -9.90
C GLU A 55 -12.57 -4.37 -9.12
N ALA A 56 -13.38 -3.75 -8.26
CA ALA A 56 -12.93 -2.64 -7.42
C ALA A 56 -11.78 -3.03 -6.48
N TYR A 57 -11.77 -4.26 -5.96
CA TYR A 57 -10.65 -4.78 -5.19
C TYR A 57 -9.39 -4.97 -6.05
N LEU A 58 -9.51 -5.53 -7.25
CA LEU A 58 -8.37 -5.70 -8.15
C LEU A 58 -7.76 -4.37 -8.57
N ASP A 59 -8.58 -3.35 -8.83
CA ASP A 59 -8.11 -2.00 -9.13
C ASP A 59 -7.41 -1.36 -7.92
N SER A 60 -8.03 -1.45 -6.74
CA SER A 60 -7.39 -0.99 -5.50
C SER A 60 -6.05 -1.68 -5.24
N LYS A 61 -5.93 -2.97 -5.56
CA LYS A 61 -4.67 -3.71 -5.42
C LYS A 61 -3.60 -3.16 -6.36
N ARG A 62 -3.93 -2.91 -7.63
CA ARG A 62 -3.00 -2.32 -8.62
C ARG A 62 -2.55 -0.92 -8.22
N ASP A 63 -3.48 -0.09 -7.75
CA ASP A 63 -3.18 1.27 -7.30
C ASP A 63 -2.23 1.26 -6.09
N LEU A 64 -2.39 0.29 -5.19
CA LEU A 64 -1.51 0.18 -4.04
C LEU A 64 -0.11 -0.33 -4.41
N GLU A 65 0.02 -1.25 -5.36
CA GLU A 65 1.31 -1.68 -5.89
C GLU A 65 2.10 -0.50 -6.48
N GLN A 66 1.43 0.37 -7.23
CA GLN A 66 2.03 1.62 -7.74
C GLN A 66 2.37 2.60 -6.61
N THR A 67 1.49 2.70 -5.61
CA THR A 67 1.70 3.56 -4.44
C THR A 67 2.92 3.11 -3.65
N LYS A 68 3.10 1.81 -3.44
CA LYS A 68 4.29 1.22 -2.81
C LYS A 68 5.57 1.61 -3.55
N ALA A 69 5.59 1.47 -4.88
CA ALA A 69 6.76 1.85 -5.68
C ALA A 69 7.12 3.36 -5.53
N ARG A 70 6.11 4.23 -5.50
CA ARG A 70 6.29 5.68 -5.28
C ARG A 70 6.80 6.00 -3.87
N ILE A 71 6.33 5.25 -2.88
CA ILE A 71 6.80 5.37 -1.50
C ILE A 71 8.26 4.95 -1.41
N ASP A 72 8.64 3.81 -1.99
CA ASP A 72 10.04 3.34 -1.97
C ASP A 72 10.99 4.38 -2.59
N GLU A 73 10.56 5.07 -3.66
CA GLU A 73 11.29 6.19 -4.25
C GLU A 73 11.38 7.41 -3.31
N LEU A 74 10.27 7.78 -2.65
CA LEU A 74 10.25 8.85 -1.66
C LEU A 74 11.21 8.55 -0.49
N VAL A 75 11.18 7.33 0.02
CA VAL A 75 12.03 6.88 1.13
C VAL A 75 13.50 6.92 0.76
N THR A 76 13.83 6.49 -0.46
CA THR A 76 15.20 6.57 -0.99
C THR A 76 15.68 8.01 -1.03
N ARG A 77 14.83 8.95 -1.49
CA ARG A 77 15.16 10.38 -1.50
C ARG A 77 15.34 10.96 -0.10
N LEU A 78 14.44 10.64 0.84
CA LEU A 78 14.54 11.11 2.23
C LEU A 78 15.83 10.63 2.91
N LYS A 79 16.19 9.36 2.73
CA LYS A 79 17.46 8.80 3.24
C LYS A 79 18.70 9.47 2.64
N ALA A 80 18.64 9.89 1.37
CA ALA A 80 19.75 10.62 0.74
C ALA A 80 19.92 12.03 1.34
N HIS A 81 18.83 12.69 1.72
CA HIS A 81 18.85 14.01 2.37
C HIS A 81 19.27 13.97 3.84
N GLU A 82 19.00 12.87 4.57
CA GLU A 82 19.43 12.70 5.97
C GLU A 82 20.95 12.45 6.09
N ASN A 83 21.58 11.91 5.04
CA ASN A 83 23.02 11.60 4.99
C ASN A 83 23.88 12.68 4.30
N ALA A 84 23.30 13.80 3.89
CA ALA A 84 23.96 14.93 3.20
C ALA A 84 24.16 16.12 4.14
#